data_AF-A0A6G0THH0-F1
#
_entry.id   AF-A0A6G0THH0-F1
#
_cell.length_a   1.000
_cell.length_b   1.000
_cell.length_c   1.000
_cell.angle_alpha   90.00
_cell.angle_beta   90.00
_cell.angle_gamma   90.00
#
_symmetry.space_group_name_H-M   'P 1'
#
loop_
_entity.id
_entity.type
_entity.pdbx_description
1 polymer ?
#
loop_
_entity_poly.entity_id
_entity_poly.type
_entity_poly.pdbx_seq_one_letter_code
_entity_poly.pdbx_strand_id
1 'polypeptide(L)'
;MTTKFAEQIFKAFIAPPSLIPRLNILSNSQAKDCILNFFDHCTRPFAGLIQICGHNKARQRDKLAHLMEDFSALQDERVDAVLHSFSSKLDPPREHLASFSTWIIYHTIRIMIMYLLSGFELELYSPHEYQYIYWYLYQFLYGWLVSTLNRADNVLLGNDSLVDSQKNRTKRNKPKKKKPHPYSQEIIMCHAMQSLTGAYFK
;
A
#
# COMPACT_ATOMS: atom_id res chain seq x y z
N MET A 1 -17.19 6.64 -8.33
CA MET A 1 -16.34 5.53 -7.87
C MET A 1 -17.04 4.89 -6.69
N THR A 2 -17.17 3.56 -6.63
CA THR A 2 -17.90 2.87 -5.55
C THR A 2 -16.91 2.34 -4.50
N THR A 3 -17.34 2.17 -3.25
CA THR A 3 -16.57 1.51 -2.16
C THR A 3 -15.97 0.17 -2.59
N LYS A 4 -16.71 -0.58 -3.42
CA LYS A 4 -16.28 -1.85 -4.04
C LYS A 4 -15.01 -1.72 -4.88
N PHE A 5 -14.78 -0.56 -5.51
CA PHE A 5 -13.58 -0.34 -6.33
C PHE A 5 -12.33 -0.20 -5.46
N ALA A 6 -12.40 0.58 -4.38
CA ALA A 6 -11.30 0.70 -3.42
C ALA A 6 -10.99 -0.66 -2.77
N GLU A 7 -12.03 -1.39 -2.39
CA GLU A 7 -11.90 -2.76 -1.86
C GLU A 7 -11.25 -3.72 -2.88
N GLN A 8 -11.59 -3.62 -4.17
CA GLN A 8 -11.01 -4.45 -5.22
C GLN A 8 -9.53 -4.15 -5.46
N ILE A 9 -9.13 -2.87 -5.47
CA ILE A 9 -7.71 -2.46 -5.55
C ILE A 9 -6.95 -2.96 -4.33
N PHE A 10 -7.51 -2.81 -3.14
CA PHE A 10 -6.89 -3.28 -1.91
C PHE A 10 -6.70 -4.81 -1.90
N LYS A 11 -7.71 -5.56 -2.34
CA LYS A 11 -7.62 -7.02 -2.50
C LYS A 11 -6.55 -7.43 -3.52
N ALA A 12 -6.46 -6.71 -4.64
CA ALA A 12 -5.40 -6.94 -5.62
C ALA A 12 -4.01 -6.62 -5.05
N PHE A 13 -3.91 -5.64 -4.16
CA PHE A 13 -2.63 -5.20 -3.59
C PHE A 13 -2.10 -6.14 -2.50
N ILE A 14 -2.87 -6.44 -1.46
CA ILE A 14 -2.33 -7.15 -0.28
C ILE A 14 -3.08 -8.45 0.06
N ALA A 15 -4.12 -8.77 -0.72
CA ALA A 15 -5.04 -9.90 -0.51
C ALA A 15 -5.24 -10.23 0.99
N PRO A 16 -5.75 -9.27 1.79
CA PRO A 16 -5.59 -9.32 3.23
C PRO A 16 -6.38 -10.49 3.84
N PRO A 17 -5.88 -11.12 4.92
CA PRO A 17 -6.55 -12.25 5.55
C PRO A 17 -7.98 -11.92 5.98
N SER A 18 -8.22 -10.70 6.45
CA SER A 18 -9.53 -10.20 6.90
C SER A 18 -10.63 -10.25 5.83
N LEU A 19 -10.27 -10.24 4.54
CA LEU A 19 -11.22 -10.29 3.42
C LEU A 19 -11.32 -11.69 2.79
N ILE A 20 -10.61 -12.69 3.31
CA ILE A 20 -10.77 -14.08 2.91
C ILE A 20 -12.08 -14.59 3.56
N PRO A 21 -13.11 -14.98 2.78
CA PRO A 21 -14.42 -15.37 3.31
C PRO A 21 -14.39 -16.52 4.34
N ARG A 22 -13.30 -17.30 4.36
CA ARG A 22 -13.12 -18.47 5.22
C ARG A 22 -12.65 -18.16 6.64
N LEU A 23 -12.26 -16.92 6.92
CA LEU A 23 -11.64 -16.54 8.20
C LEU A 23 -12.65 -16.15 9.29
N ASN A 24 -13.95 -16.06 8.96
CA ASN A 24 -15.01 -15.64 9.88
C ASN A 24 -14.75 -14.31 10.63
N ILE A 25 -13.70 -13.54 10.32
CA ILE A 25 -13.44 -12.23 10.95
C ILE A 25 -14.61 -11.27 10.68
N LEU A 26 -15.23 -11.39 9.50
CA LEU A 26 -16.44 -10.65 9.09
C LEU A 26 -17.74 -11.15 9.76
N SER A 27 -17.70 -12.19 10.59
CA SER A 27 -18.87 -12.61 11.37
C SER A 27 -19.13 -11.69 12.56
N ASN A 28 -18.14 -10.91 12.99
CA ASN A 28 -18.30 -9.85 13.98
C ASN A 28 -18.80 -8.55 13.32
N SER A 29 -19.94 -8.04 13.78
CA SER A 29 -20.54 -6.79 13.27
C SER A 29 -19.60 -5.59 13.41
N GLN A 30 -18.89 -5.46 14.53
CA GLN A 30 -17.99 -4.34 14.79
C GLN A 30 -16.80 -4.30 13.81
N ALA A 31 -16.20 -5.46 13.54
CA ALA A 31 -15.09 -5.55 12.59
C ALA A 31 -15.55 -5.24 11.15
N LYS A 32 -16.75 -5.72 10.80
CA LYS A 32 -17.36 -5.47 9.48
C LYS A 32 -17.67 -3.97 9.28
N ASP A 33 -18.30 -3.33 10.27
CA ASP A 33 -18.63 -1.91 10.20
C ASP A 33 -17.37 -1.03 10.15
N CYS A 34 -16.32 -1.41 10.89
CA CYS A 34 -15.03 -0.72 10.84
C CYS A 34 -14.39 -0.77 9.45
N ILE A 35 -14.38 -1.95 8.82
CA ILE A 35 -13.87 -2.12 7.44
C ILE A 35 -14.71 -1.33 6.43
N LEU A 36 -16.05 -1.36 6.55
CA LEU A 36 -16.94 -0.64 5.65
C LEU A 36 -16.73 0.88 5.74
N ASN A 37 -16.67 1.42 6.95
CA ASN A 37 -16.41 2.84 7.18
C ASN A 37 -15.04 3.25 6.62
N PHE A 38 -14.02 2.41 6.78
CA PHE A 38 -12.71 2.67 6.20
C PHE A 38 -12.77 2.79 4.66
N PHE A 39 -13.43 1.86 3.97
CA PHE A 39 -13.55 1.94 2.51
C PHE A 39 -14.44 3.09 2.04
N ASP A 40 -15.44 3.48 2.82
CA ASP A 40 -16.22 4.69 2.56
C ASP A 40 -15.33 5.93 2.57
N HIS A 41 -14.51 6.08 3.62
CA HIS A 41 -13.52 7.16 3.71
C HIS A 41 -12.47 7.12 2.59
N CYS A 42 -12.08 5.94 2.11
CA CYS A 42 -11.16 5.81 0.96
C CYS A 42 -11.77 6.25 -0.37
N THR A 43 -13.09 6.30 -0.51
CA THR A 43 -13.74 6.50 -1.82
C THR A 43 -13.36 7.84 -2.44
N ARG A 44 -13.37 8.93 -1.65
CA ARG A 44 -13.05 10.27 -2.15
C ARG A 44 -11.57 10.45 -2.48
N PRO A 45 -10.59 10.08 -1.62
CA PRO A 45 -9.17 10.25 -1.92
C PRO A 45 -8.71 9.43 -3.13
N PHE A 46 -9.20 8.19 -3.28
CA PHE A 46 -8.89 7.37 -4.44
C PHE A 46 -9.55 7.86 -5.73
N ALA A 47 -10.77 8.43 -5.65
CA ALA A 47 -11.38 9.09 -6.80
C ALA A 47 -10.54 10.30 -7.23
N GLY A 48 -10.03 11.06 -6.26
CA GLY A 48 -9.09 12.14 -6.47
C GLY A 48 -7.85 11.68 -7.23
N LEU A 49 -7.19 10.59 -6.80
CA LEU A 49 -6.02 9.99 -7.46
C LEU A 49 -6.25 9.71 -8.96
N ILE A 50 -7.38 9.10 -9.32
CA ILE A 50 -7.70 8.82 -10.72
C ILE A 50 -7.97 10.12 -11.49
N GLN A 51 -8.71 11.05 -10.89
CA GLN A 51 -9.05 12.32 -11.53
C GLN A 51 -7.83 13.17 -11.83
N ILE A 52 -6.72 13.04 -11.09
CA ILE A 52 -5.50 13.82 -11.37
C ILE A 52 -4.99 13.57 -12.78
N CYS A 53 -5.07 12.33 -13.28
CA CYS A 53 -4.59 11.96 -14.60
C CYS A 53 -5.26 12.75 -15.74
N GLY A 54 -6.45 13.33 -15.52
CA GLY A 54 -7.15 14.17 -16.50
C GLY A 54 -6.78 15.65 -16.47
N HIS A 55 -5.91 16.09 -15.56
CA HIS A 55 -5.53 17.50 -15.41
C HIS A 55 -4.18 17.80 -16.08
N ASN A 56 -3.91 19.07 -16.39
CA ASN A 56 -2.58 19.51 -16.82
C ASN A 56 -1.56 19.45 -15.66
N LYS A 57 -0.25 19.40 -15.98
CA LYS A 57 0.82 19.17 -15.00
C LYS A 57 0.79 20.12 -13.79
N ALA A 58 0.58 21.42 -14.00
CA ALA A 58 0.48 22.38 -12.90
C ALA A 58 -0.67 22.04 -11.95
N ARG A 59 -1.86 21.78 -12.52
CA ARG A 59 -3.03 21.39 -11.74
C ARG A 59 -2.89 19.99 -11.10
N GLN A 60 -2.12 19.10 -11.72
CA GLN A 60 -1.80 17.80 -11.11
C GLN A 60 -1.03 18.00 -9.81
N ARG A 61 0.00 18.85 -9.82
CA ARG A 61 0.79 19.17 -8.63
C ARG A 61 -0.04 19.80 -7.52
N ASP A 62 -0.89 20.78 -7.84
CA ASP A 62 -1.80 21.40 -6.86
C ASP A 62 -2.70 20.35 -6.19
N LYS A 63 -3.26 19.43 -6.99
CA LYS A 63 -4.13 18.37 -6.47
C LYS A 63 -3.39 17.32 -5.65
N LEU A 64 -2.14 17.01 -6.01
CA LEU A 64 -1.29 16.12 -5.23
C LEU A 64 -1.05 16.67 -3.82
N ALA A 65 -0.91 17.99 -3.65
CA ALA A 65 -0.79 18.62 -2.32
C ALA A 65 -2.00 18.33 -1.42
N HIS A 66 -3.21 18.57 -1.92
CA HIS A 66 -4.44 18.27 -1.18
C HIS A 66 -4.62 16.77 -0.92
N LEU A 67 -4.23 15.93 -1.87
CA LEU A 67 -4.33 14.48 -1.69
C LEU A 67 -3.38 13.94 -0.62
N MET A 68 -2.23 14.59 -0.37
CA MET A 68 -1.39 14.19 0.76
C MET A 68 -2.11 14.35 2.10
N GLU A 69 -2.87 15.43 2.28
CA GLU A 69 -3.68 15.65 3.49
C GLU A 69 -4.81 14.63 3.60
N ASP A 70 -5.53 14.40 2.49
CA ASP A 70 -6.60 13.40 2.42
C ASP A 70 -6.08 11.99 2.78
N PHE A 71 -4.91 11.59 2.27
CA PHE A 71 -4.31 10.28 2.57
C PHE A 71 -3.71 10.21 3.97
N SER A 72 -3.19 11.31 4.50
CA SER A 72 -2.74 11.38 5.90
C SER A 72 -3.90 11.14 6.86
N ALA A 73 -5.09 11.67 6.57
CA ALA A 73 -6.29 11.42 7.36
C ALA A 73 -6.76 9.95 7.32
N LEU A 74 -6.38 9.18 6.29
CA LEU A 74 -6.69 7.75 6.17
C LEU A 74 -5.73 6.84 6.96
N GLN A 75 -4.62 7.35 7.50
CA GLN A 75 -3.66 6.57 8.30
C GLN A 75 -4.16 6.28 9.73
N ASP A 76 -5.46 6.01 9.89
CA ASP A 76 -6.04 5.64 11.16
C ASP A 76 -5.71 4.16 11.49
N GLU A 77 -4.76 3.97 12.40
CA GLU A 77 -4.31 2.65 12.87
C GLU A 77 -5.43 1.82 13.53
N ARG A 78 -6.58 2.45 13.86
CA ARG A 78 -7.71 1.77 14.52
C ARG A 78 -8.19 0.54 13.76
N VAL A 79 -8.20 0.57 12.43
CA VAL A 79 -8.69 -0.57 11.63
C VAL A 79 -7.80 -1.80 11.83
N ASP A 80 -6.48 -1.63 11.72
CA ASP A 80 -5.53 -2.72 11.92
C ASP A 80 -5.51 -3.19 13.38
N ALA A 81 -5.64 -2.28 14.35
CA ALA A 81 -5.69 -2.62 15.78
C ALA A 81 -6.95 -3.44 16.14
N VAL A 82 -8.11 -3.05 15.63
CA VAL A 82 -9.37 -3.78 15.80
C VAL A 82 -9.24 -5.18 15.21
N LEU A 83 -8.72 -5.31 13.99
CA LEU A 83 -8.56 -6.60 13.34
C LEU A 83 -7.52 -7.48 14.03
N HIS A 84 -6.42 -6.91 14.51
CA HIS A 84 -5.42 -7.63 15.29
C HIS A 84 -6.02 -8.20 16.58
N SER A 85 -6.85 -7.41 17.30
CA SER A 85 -7.50 -7.85 18.54
C SER A 85 -8.45 -9.05 18.37
N PHE A 86 -9.03 -9.22 17.17
CA PHE A 86 -9.87 -10.37 16.85
C PHE A 86 -9.04 -11.54 16.32
N SER A 87 -8.01 -11.25 15.51
CA SER A 87 -7.11 -12.26 14.95
C SER A 87 -6.31 -13.01 16.02
N SER A 88 -5.94 -12.34 17.11
CA SER A 88 -5.27 -12.94 18.27
C SER A 88 -6.16 -13.86 19.11
N LYS A 89 -7.49 -13.71 19.00
CA LYS A 89 -8.48 -14.54 19.71
C LYS A 89 -8.89 -15.79 18.93
N LEU A 90 -8.46 -15.92 17.68
CA LEU A 90 -8.68 -17.13 16.88
C LEU A 90 -7.80 -18.27 17.42
N ASP A 91 -8.25 -19.51 17.26
CA ASP A 91 -7.45 -20.70 17.58
C ASP A 91 -7.14 -21.48 16.28
N PRO A 92 -5.87 -21.54 15.84
CA PRO A 92 -4.69 -20.92 16.43
C PRO A 92 -4.64 -19.39 16.23
N PRO A 93 -3.96 -18.66 17.14
CA PRO A 93 -3.81 -17.21 17.04
C PRO A 93 -3.09 -16.84 15.74
N ARG A 94 -3.60 -15.82 15.05
CA ARG A 94 -3.06 -15.36 13.77
C ARG A 94 -2.50 -13.96 13.91
N GLU A 95 -1.28 -13.77 13.44
CA GLU A 95 -0.71 -12.43 13.31
C GLU A 95 -1.45 -11.67 12.21
N HIS A 96 -2.17 -10.62 12.60
CA HIS A 96 -2.69 -9.66 11.63
C HIS A 96 -1.56 -8.69 11.27
N LEU A 97 -0.92 -8.95 10.12
CA LEU A 97 0.07 -8.05 9.55
C LEU A 97 -0.68 -6.81 9.06
N ALA A 98 -0.46 -5.64 9.68
CA ALA A 98 -1.13 -4.35 9.48
C ALA A 98 -1.33 -3.95 7.99
N SER A 99 -2.32 -4.57 7.36
CA SER A 99 -2.46 -4.61 5.90
C SER A 99 -3.09 -3.34 5.38
N PHE A 100 -4.01 -2.74 6.16
CA PHE A 100 -4.69 -1.50 5.78
C PHE A 100 -3.71 -0.33 5.82
N SER A 101 -2.97 -0.19 6.92
CA SER A 101 -1.94 0.84 7.07
C SER A 101 -0.84 0.69 6.02
N THR A 102 -0.39 -0.53 5.74
CA THR A 102 0.62 -0.79 4.69
C THR A 102 0.14 -0.31 3.31
N TRP A 103 -1.14 -0.51 2.98
CA TRP A 103 -1.71 -0.03 1.70
C TRP A 103 -1.83 1.49 1.64
N ILE A 104 -2.29 2.15 2.70
CA ILE A 104 -2.39 3.61 2.75
C ILE A 104 -1.00 4.26 2.71
N ILE A 105 -0.03 3.71 3.44
CA ILE A 105 1.36 4.19 3.42
C ILE A 105 1.96 4.06 2.02
N TYR A 106 1.72 2.96 1.31
CA TYR A 106 2.17 2.77 -0.07
C TYR A 106 1.70 3.90 -0.98
N HIS A 107 0.39 4.21 -0.97
CA HIS A 107 -0.15 5.30 -1.79
C HIS A 107 0.33 6.67 -1.33
N THR A 108 0.45 6.90 -0.02
CA THR A 108 0.95 8.17 0.53
C THR A 108 2.37 8.44 0.02
N ILE A 109 3.28 7.48 0.14
CA ILE A 109 4.67 7.63 -0.32
C ILE A 109 4.71 7.90 -1.83
N ARG A 110 3.89 7.20 -2.62
CA ARG A 110 3.80 7.45 -4.07
C ARG A 110 3.31 8.87 -4.39
N ILE A 111 2.31 9.37 -3.67
CA ILE A 111 1.82 10.75 -3.82
C ILE A 111 2.94 11.75 -3.50
N MET A 112 3.69 11.54 -2.41
CA MET A 112 4.82 12.40 -2.04
C MET A 112 5.91 12.41 -3.12
N ILE A 113 6.26 11.24 -3.67
CA ILE A 113 7.23 11.13 -4.78
C ILE A 113 6.71 11.89 -6.01
N MET A 114 5.45 11.67 -6.42
CA MET A 114 4.86 12.37 -7.56
C MET A 114 4.85 13.89 -7.37
N TYR A 115 4.50 14.36 -6.16
CA TYR A 115 4.49 15.79 -5.83
C TYR A 115 5.90 16.40 -5.98
N LEU A 116 6.92 15.74 -5.42
CA LEU A 116 8.28 16.23 -5.50
C LEU A 116 8.80 16.25 -6.94
N LEU A 117 8.63 15.16 -7.68
CA LEU A 117 9.10 15.07 -9.08
C LEU A 117 8.38 16.07 -9.98
N SER A 118 7.09 16.34 -9.76
CA SER A 118 6.34 17.35 -10.52
C SER A 118 6.91 18.77 -10.36
N GLY A 119 7.60 19.06 -9.25
CA GLY A 119 8.26 20.35 -9.09
C GLY A 119 9.49 20.51 -9.99
N PHE A 120 10.21 19.43 -10.31
CA PHE A 120 11.26 19.47 -11.33
C PHE A 120 10.65 19.65 -12.73
N GLU A 121 9.59 18.90 -13.06
CA GLU A 121 8.93 19.00 -14.37
C GLU A 121 8.36 20.39 -14.67
N LEU A 122 8.02 21.13 -13.63
CA LEU A 122 7.46 22.48 -13.71
C LEU A 122 8.50 23.57 -13.41
N GLU A 123 9.77 23.19 -13.25
CA GLU A 123 10.89 24.11 -12.98
C GLU A 123 10.64 25.01 -11.74
N LEU A 124 10.00 24.46 -10.71
CA LEU A 124 9.62 25.21 -9.51
C LEU A 124 10.73 25.31 -8.47
N TYR A 125 11.76 24.50 -8.60
CA TYR A 125 12.87 24.46 -7.65
C TYR A 125 14.05 25.26 -8.18
N SER A 126 14.69 26.02 -7.30
CA SER A 126 15.98 26.63 -7.55
C SER A 126 17.11 25.61 -7.37
N PRO A 127 18.28 25.79 -8.03
CA PRO A 127 19.37 24.82 -7.96
C PRO A 127 19.86 24.49 -6.53
N HIS A 128 19.79 25.45 -5.60
CA HIS A 128 20.20 25.24 -4.21
C HIS A 128 19.25 24.32 -3.42
N GLU A 129 18.03 24.09 -3.92
CA GLU A 129 17.04 23.21 -3.29
C GLU A 129 17.21 21.75 -3.73
N TYR A 130 17.89 21.52 -4.86
CA TYR A 130 17.99 20.19 -5.50
C TYR A 130 18.61 19.16 -4.56
N GLN A 131 19.65 19.55 -3.82
CA GLN A 131 20.34 18.66 -2.89
C GLN A 131 19.37 18.10 -1.83
N TYR A 132 18.51 18.94 -1.25
CA TYR A 132 17.55 18.52 -0.22
C TYR A 132 16.47 17.61 -0.80
N ILE A 133 15.99 17.90 -2.00
CA ILE A 133 14.94 17.12 -2.66
C ILE A 133 15.45 15.74 -3.05
N TYR A 134 16.64 15.65 -3.67
CA TYR A 134 17.26 14.38 -4.03
C TYR A 134 17.64 13.56 -2.80
N TRP A 135 18.16 14.21 -1.74
CA TRP A 135 18.40 13.56 -0.46
C TRP A 135 17.12 12.93 0.11
N TYR A 136 16.02 13.68 0.13
CA TYR A 136 14.77 13.20 0.69
C TYR A 136 14.18 12.02 -0.10
N LEU A 137 14.24 12.09 -1.43
CA LEU A 137 13.85 10.99 -2.32
C LEU A 137 14.70 9.73 -2.06
N TYR A 138 16.03 9.89 -2.01
CA TYR A 138 16.98 8.79 -1.82
C TYR A 138 16.89 8.15 -0.43
N GLN A 139 16.98 8.97 0.61
CA GLN A 139 17.18 8.53 1.99
C GLN A 139 15.89 8.01 2.61
N PHE A 140 14.75 8.60 2.27
CA PHE A 140 13.46 8.27 2.89
C PHE A 140 12.49 7.64 1.90
N LEU A 141 12.04 8.38 0.88
CA LEU A 141 10.84 7.97 0.14
C LEU A 141 11.01 6.65 -0.61
N TYR A 142 12.08 6.46 -1.39
CA TYR A 142 12.28 5.19 -2.09
C TYR A 142 12.62 4.03 -1.14
N GLY A 143 13.38 4.28 -0.07
CA GLY A 143 13.69 3.26 0.94
C GLY A 143 12.43 2.79 1.70
N TRP A 144 11.56 3.72 2.06
CA TRP A 144 10.27 3.43 2.69
C TRP A 144 9.30 2.75 1.73
N LEU A 145 9.30 3.12 0.44
CA LEU A 145 8.49 2.46 -0.57
C LEU A 145 8.90 0.98 -0.73
N VAL A 146 10.20 0.70 -0.85
CA VAL A 146 10.74 -0.68 -0.88
C VAL A 146 10.34 -1.45 0.37
N SER A 147 10.49 -0.84 1.56
CA SER A 147 10.11 -1.48 2.83
C SER A 147 8.62 -1.82 2.89
N THR A 148 7.78 -0.94 2.36
CA THR A 148 6.32 -1.12 2.30
C THR A 148 5.93 -2.24 1.32
N LEU A 149 6.56 -2.28 0.15
CA LEU A 149 6.36 -3.35 -0.84
C LEU A 149 6.81 -4.72 -0.31
N ASN A 150 7.96 -4.79 0.36
CA ASN A 150 8.42 -6.02 1.01
C ASN A 150 7.46 -6.50 2.09
N ARG A 151 6.89 -5.58 2.89
CA ARG A 151 5.82 -5.92 3.85
C ARG A 151 4.61 -6.52 3.14
N ALA A 152 4.14 -5.90 2.07
CA ALA A 152 3.01 -6.42 1.30
C ALA A 152 3.29 -7.82 0.69
N ASP A 153 4.49 -8.03 0.12
CA ASP A 153 4.92 -9.33 -0.40
C ASP A 153 4.93 -10.42 0.68
N ASN A 154 5.41 -10.10 1.89
CA ASN A 154 5.43 -11.05 3.01
C ASN A 154 4.02 -11.44 3.46
N VAL A 155 3.06 -10.50 3.46
CA VAL A 155 1.65 -10.80 3.74
C VAL A 155 1.08 -11.78 2.72
N LEU A 156 1.34 -11.54 1.42
CA LEU A 156 0.86 -12.38 0.33
C LEU A 156 1.43 -13.81 0.40
N LEU A 157 2.73 -13.94 0.66
CA LEU A 157 3.39 -15.24 0.82
C LEU A 157 2.89 -16.00 2.07
N GLY A 158 2.68 -15.29 3.18
CA GLY A 158 2.09 -15.84 4.39
C GLY A 158 0.70 -16.43 4.12
N ASN A 159 -0.15 -15.70 3.39
CA ASN A 159 -1.50 -16.15 3.04
C ASN A 159 -1.50 -17.37 2.11
N ASP A 160 -0.61 -17.41 1.11
CA ASP A 160 -0.50 -18.56 0.21
C ASP A 160 -0.05 -19.85 0.94
N SER A 161 0.86 -19.73 1.90
CA SER A 161 1.32 -20.88 2.70
C SER A 161 0.19 -21.50 3.54
N LEU A 162 -0.75 -20.68 4.02
CA LEU A 162 -1.94 -21.11 4.76
C LEU A 162 -2.95 -21.83 3.87
N VAL A 163 -3.21 -21.29 2.67
CA VAL A 163 -4.11 -21.90 1.69
C VAL A 163 -3.60 -23.28 1.24
N ASP A 164 -2.29 -23.38 1.00
CA ASP A 164 -1.64 -24.63 0.60
C ASP A 164 -1.66 -25.70 1.71
N SER A 165 -1.42 -25.30 2.97
CA SER A 165 -1.43 -26.22 4.12
C SER A 165 -2.81 -26.83 4.36
N GLN A 166 -3.88 -26.08 4.09
CA GLN A 166 -5.25 -26.59 4.18
C GLN A 166 -5.67 -27.43 2.97
N LYS A 167 -5.19 -27.14 1.76
CA LYS A 167 -5.45 -27.97 0.56
C LYS A 167 -4.70 -29.31 0.60
N ASN A 168 -3.49 -29.34 1.17
CA ASN A 168 -2.67 -30.55 1.29
C ASN A 168 -3.23 -31.60 2.27
N ARG A 169 -4.31 -31.31 3.01
CA ARG A 169 -5.09 -32.36 3.68
C ARG A 169 -5.84 -33.29 2.70
N THR A 170 -5.95 -32.94 1.41
CA THR A 170 -6.71 -33.75 0.43
C THR A 170 -5.93 -34.26 -0.79
N LYS A 171 -4.77 -33.72 -1.16
CA LYS A 171 -3.96 -34.28 -2.26
C LYS A 171 -2.47 -34.10 -2.02
N ARG A 172 -1.76 -35.23 -1.90
CA ARG A 172 -0.29 -35.31 -1.78
C ARG A 172 0.34 -35.26 -3.18
N ASN A 173 1.50 -34.61 -3.25
CA ASN A 173 2.52 -34.68 -4.31
C ASN A 173 2.25 -34.00 -5.66
N LYS A 174 2.54 -32.69 -5.74
CA LYS A 174 3.19 -32.07 -6.92
C LYS A 174 4.28 -31.10 -6.47
N PRO A 175 5.43 -31.01 -7.18
CA PRO A 175 6.52 -30.10 -6.83
C PRO A 175 6.03 -28.65 -6.90
N LYS A 176 6.19 -27.91 -5.80
CA LYS A 176 5.78 -26.50 -5.70
C LYS A 176 6.69 -25.65 -6.58
N LYS A 177 6.16 -25.12 -7.69
CA LYS A 177 6.77 -23.98 -8.38
C LYS A 177 6.74 -22.79 -7.42
N LYS A 178 7.89 -22.20 -7.09
CA LYS A 178 7.94 -20.91 -6.38
C LYS A 178 7.16 -19.90 -7.21
N LYS A 179 6.04 -19.42 -6.67
CA LYS A 179 5.26 -18.37 -7.35
C LYS A 179 6.08 -17.07 -7.34
N PRO A 180 6.00 -16.27 -8.41
CA PRO A 180 6.74 -15.01 -8.48
C PRO A 180 6.25 -14.03 -7.40
N HIS A 181 7.20 -13.30 -6.81
CA HIS A 181 6.91 -12.15 -5.95
C HIS A 181 6.19 -11.07 -6.77
N PRO A 182 4.92 -10.74 -6.46
CA PRO A 182 4.12 -9.84 -7.29
C PRO A 182 4.72 -8.43 -7.39
N TYR A 183 5.44 -7.96 -6.38
CA TYR A 183 6.09 -6.64 -6.39
C TYR A 183 7.56 -6.63 -6.80
N SER A 184 8.12 -7.76 -7.22
CA SER A 184 9.56 -7.86 -7.56
C SER A 184 10.03 -6.82 -8.58
N GLN A 185 9.26 -6.61 -9.66
CA GLN A 185 9.59 -5.62 -10.68
C GLN A 185 9.52 -4.18 -10.15
N GLU A 186 8.51 -3.87 -9.34
CA GLU A 186 8.34 -2.55 -8.75
C GLU A 186 9.45 -2.24 -7.74
N ILE A 187 9.85 -3.23 -6.94
CA ILE A 187 10.99 -3.12 -6.00
C ILE A 187 12.29 -2.86 -6.76
N ILE A 188 12.55 -3.57 -7.86
CA ILE A 188 13.73 -3.33 -8.72
C ILE A 188 13.72 -1.88 -9.24
N MET A 189 12.57 -1.42 -9.73
CA MET A 189 12.43 -0.04 -10.21
C MET A 189 12.69 0.98 -9.09
N CYS A 190 12.16 0.74 -7.89
CA CYS A 190 12.39 1.62 -6.74
C CYS A 190 13.87 1.68 -6.36
N HIS A 191 14.58 0.55 -6.38
CA HIS A 191 16.04 0.53 -6.14
C HIS A 191 16.83 1.26 -7.22
N ALA A 192 16.43 1.15 -8.49
CA ALA A 192 17.03 1.91 -9.57
C ALA A 192 16.83 3.42 -9.36
N MET A 193 15.61 3.85 -9.05
CA MET A 193 15.30 5.27 -8.80
C MET A 193 15.97 5.80 -7.54
N GLN A 194 16.08 4.98 -6.49
CA GLN A 194 16.86 5.30 -5.31
C GLN A 194 18.32 5.53 -5.70
N SER A 195 18.95 4.60 -6.42
CA SER A 195 20.35 4.74 -6.84
C SER A 195 20.57 5.99 -7.70
N LEU A 196 19.66 6.27 -8.62
CA LEU A 196 19.67 7.47 -9.46
C LEU A 196 19.63 8.76 -8.62
N THR A 197 18.63 8.89 -7.74
CA THR A 197 18.51 10.07 -6.86
C THR A 197 19.68 10.20 -5.90
N GLY A 198 20.25 9.07 -5.43
CA GLY A 198 21.47 9.05 -4.64
C GLY A 198 22.70 9.56 -5.39
N ALA A 199 22.77 9.36 -6.71
CA ALA A 199 23.85 9.89 -7.54
C ALA A 199 23.73 11.39 -7.82
N TYR A 200 22.52 11.96 -7.80
CA TYR A 200 22.31 13.41 -7.89
C TYR A 200 22.54 14.14 -6.56
N PHE A 201 22.43 13.41 -5.45
CA PHE A 201 22.66 13.95 -4.10
C PHE A 201 24.15 13.93 -3.70
N LYS A 202 24.88 12.87 -4.06
CA LYS A 202 26.29 12.64 -3.68
C LYS A 202 27.25 13.25 -4.69
#